data_AF-A0A2H3CC81-F1
#
_entry.id   AF-A0A2H3CC81-F1
#
_cell.length_a   1.000
_cell.length_b   1.000
_cell.length_c   1.000
_cell.angle_alpha   90.00
_cell.angle_beta   90.00
_cell.angle_gamma   90.00
#
_symmetry.space_group_name_H-M   'P 1'
#
loop_
_entity.id
_entity.type
_entity.pdbx_description
1 polymer ?
#
loop_
_entity_poly.entity_id
_entity_poly.type
_entity_poly.pdbx_seq_one_letter_code
_entity_poly.pdbx_strand_id
1 'polypeptide(L)' 'MPQHFMHHSILWAFLWNKFPHLQEPMLMDLHPSLTNLTHLDSIISAVVKKEFPNGTGWSVML' A
#
# COMPACT_ATOMS: atom_id res chain seq x y z
N MET A 1 2.33 3.68 -8.75
CA MET A 1 0.87 3.61 -9.06
C MET A 1 0.06 3.22 -7.81
N PRO A 2 -0.07 4.12 -6.82
CA PRO A 2 -0.68 3.84 -5.51
C PRO A 2 -2.17 3.46 -5.55
N GLN A 3 -2.89 3.81 -6.62
CA GLN A 3 -4.30 3.43 -6.78
C GLN A 3 -4.50 1.92 -6.95
N HIS A 4 -3.56 1.22 -7.60
CA HIS A 4 -3.63 -0.24 -7.74
C HIS A 4 -3.31 -0.96 -6.42
N PHE A 5 -2.44 -0.37 -5.59
CA PHE A 5 -2.15 -0.88 -4.25
C PHE A 5 -3.39 -0.85 -3.35
N MET A 6 -4.20 0.21 -3.48
CA MET A 6 -5.49 0.32 -2.77
C MET A 6 -6.54 -0.69 -3.24
N HIS A 7 -6.38 -1.32 -4.42
CA HIS A 7 -7.28 -2.37 -4.90
C HIS A 7 -6.77 -3.78 -4.58
N HIS A 8 -5.64 -3.92 -3.89
CA HIS A 8 -5.09 -5.23 -3.57
C HIS A 8 -5.90 -5.90 -2.47
N SER A 9 -6.43 -7.09 -2.73
CA SER A 9 -7.28 -7.85 -1.79
C SER A 9 -6.60 -8.11 -0.44
N ILE A 10 -5.28 -8.34 -0.46
CA ILE A 10 -4.47 -8.50 0.76
C ILE A 10 -4.50 -7.24 1.64
N LEU A 11 -4.40 -6.06 1.01
CA LEU A 11 -4.44 -4.80 1.74
C LEU A 11 -5.83 -4.57 2.35
N TRP A 12 -6.89 -4.82 1.59
CA TRP A 12 -8.26 -4.76 2.08
C TRP A 12 -8.50 -5.68 3.26
N ALA A 13 -8.05 -6.94 3.17
CA ALA A 13 -8.17 -7.90 4.26
C ALA A 13 -7.38 -7.46 5.51
N PHE A 14 -6.20 -6.88 5.32
CA PHE A 14 -5.41 -6.32 6.42
C PHE A 14 -6.10 -5.12 7.09
N LEU A 15 -6.63 -4.18 6.29
CA LEU A 15 -7.34 -3.00 6.79
C LEU A 15 -8.62 -3.38 7.55
N TRP A 16 -9.41 -4.30 7.01
CA TRP A 16 -10.62 -4.81 7.66
C TRP A 16 -10.33 -5.53 8.98
N ASN A 17 -9.26 -6.32 9.04
CA ASN A 17 -8.85 -6.98 10.27
C ASN A 17 -8.36 -5.96 11.32
N LYS A 18 -7.59 -4.94 10.87
CA LYS A 18 -7.03 -3.94 11.77
C LYS A 18 -8.04 -2.92 12.27
N PHE A 19 -9.04 -2.59 11.45
CA PHE A 19 -10.09 -1.62 11.77
C PHE A 19 -11.50 -2.20 11.56
N PRO A 20 -11.90 -3.21 12.36
CA PRO A 20 -13.18 -3.90 12.20
C PRO A 20 -14.39 -3.02 12.51
N HIS A 21 -14.16 -1.86 13.14
CA HIS A 21 -15.20 -0.90 13.50
C HIS A 21 -15.46 0.15 12.41
N LEU A 22 -14.61 0.23 11.39
CA LEU A 22 -14.80 1.14 10.26
C LEU A 22 -15.56 0.41 9.16
N GLN A 23 -16.62 1.03 8.65
CA GLN A 23 -17.42 0.46 7.57
C GLN A 23 -16.63 0.38 6.25
N GLU A 24 -15.75 1.35 6.01
CA GLU A 24 -14.89 1.45 4.83
C GLU A 24 -13.48 1.91 5.24
N PRO A 25 -12.63 0.99 5.73
CA PRO A 25 -11.29 1.35 6.18
C PRO A 25 -10.41 1.72 4.98
N MET A 26 -9.71 2.85 5.10
CA MET A 26 -8.85 3.43 4.09
C MET A 26 -7.39 3.44 4.55
N LEU A 27 -6.47 3.62 3.58
CA LEU A 27 -5.04 3.69 3.88
C LEU A 27 -4.68 4.83 4.84
N MET A 28 -5.45 5.92 4.81
CA MET A 28 -5.25 7.07 5.69
C MET A 28 -5.53 6.76 7.16
N ASP A 29 -6.36 5.75 7.44
CA ASP A 29 -6.65 5.31 8.81
C ASP A 29 -5.45 4.60 9.43
N LEU A 30 -4.51 4.09 8.62
CA LEU A 30 -3.21 3.63 9.10
C LEU A 30 -2.32 4.80 9.51
N HIS A 31 -2.24 5.83 8.66
CA HIS A 31 -1.46 7.03 8.92
C HIS A 31 -1.84 8.15 7.93
N PRO A 32 -1.98 9.42 8.37
CA PRO A 32 -2.36 10.53 7.49
C PRO A 32 -1.41 10.74 6.31
N SER A 33 -0.12 10.44 6.46
CA SER A 33 0.86 10.58 5.36
C SER A 33 0.61 9.63 4.19
N LEU A 34 -0.22 8.60 4.37
CA LEU A 34 -0.62 7.65 3.33
C LEU A 34 -1.73 8.18 2.41
N THR A 35 -2.29 9.36 2.68
CA THR A 35 -3.08 10.11 1.67
C THR A 35 -2.20 10.72 0.59
N ASN A 36 -0.94 11.02 0.90
CA ASN A 36 -0.02 11.63 -0.05
C ASN A 36 0.59 10.53 -0.93
N LEU A 37 0.08 10.43 -2.16
CA LEU A 37 0.50 9.44 -3.15
C LEU A 37 2.01 9.47 -3.43
N THR A 38 2.64 10.65 -3.39
CA THR A 38 4.09 10.81 -3.56
C THR A 38 4.86 10.25 -2.38
N HIS A 39 4.38 10.49 -1.16
CA HIS A 39 4.99 9.94 0.04
C HIS A 39 4.83 8.41 0.10
N LEU A 40 3.65 7.91 -0.27
CA LEU A 40 3.35 6.49 -0.36
C LEU A 40 4.26 5.79 -1.38
N ASP A 41 4.46 6.39 -2.57
CA ASP A 41 5.37 5.86 -3.59
C ASP A 41 6.83 5.83 -3.10
N SER A 42 7.24 6.82 -2.31
CA SER A 42 8.57 6.83 -1.67
C SER A 42 8.75 5.71 -0.64
N ILE A 43 7.72 5.44 0.17
CA ILE A 43 7.72 4.34 1.16
C ILE A 43 7.76 2.99 0.44
N ILE A 44 6.89 2.78 -0.55
CA ILE A 44 6.88 1.54 -1.34
C ILE A 44 8.24 1.34 -2.00
N SER A 45 8.79 2.37 -2.64
CA SER A 45 10.10 2.28 -3.29
C SER A 45 11.23 1.95 -2.33
N ALA A 46 11.21 2.53 -1.13
CA ALA A 46 12.21 2.24 -0.09
C ALA A 46 12.11 0.79 0.40
N VAL A 47 10.90 0.29 0.66
CA VAL A 47 10.66 -1.09 1.10
C VAL A 47 11.02 -2.09 0.00
N VAL A 48 10.63 -1.82 -1.24
CA VAL A 48 10.98 -2.66 -2.41
C VAL A 48 12.50 -2.75 -2.56
N LYS A 49 13.23 -1.64 -2.48
CA LYS A 49 14.70 -1.65 -2.56
C LYS A 49 15.35 -2.41 -1.41
N LYS A 50 14.77 -2.33 -0.21
CA LYS A 50 15.31 -2.95 1.01
C LYS A 50 15.07 -4.47 1.05
N GLU A 51 13.85 -4.89 0.74
CA GLU A 51 13.41 -6.29 0.91
C GLU A 51 13.52 -7.09 -0.39
N PHE A 52 13.49 -6.43 -1.55
CA PHE A 52 13.56 -7.04 -2.88
C PHE A 52 14.63 -6.37 -3.76
N PRO A 53 15.93 -6.48 -3.40
CA PRO A 53 17.02 -5.79 -4.09
C PRO A 53 17.19 -6.24 -5.55
N ASN A 54 16.76 -7.46 -5.89
CA ASN A 54 16.76 -7.98 -7.26
C ASN A 54 15.48 -7.66 -8.05
N GLY A 55 14.62 -6.79 -7.49
CA GLY A 55 13.30 -6.47 -8.01
C GLY A 55 12.22 -7.43 -7.52
N THR A 56 10.97 -6.96 -7.52
CA THR A 56 9.80 -7.74 -7.09
C THR A 56 9.16 -8.56 -8.22
N GLY A 57 9.63 -8.40 -9.46
CA GLY A 57 8.94 -8.93 -10.65
C GLY A 57 7.67 -8.18 -11.04
N TRP A 58 7.34 -7.07 -10.35
CA TRP A 58 6.15 -6.26 -10.63
C TRP A 58 6.26 -5.41 -11.91
N SER A 59 7.31 -5.61 -12.71
CA SER A 59 7.57 -4.90 -13.96
C SER A 59 6.61 -5.28 -15.10
N VAL A 60 5.73 -6.26 -14.92
CA VAL A 60 4.79 -6.78 -15.96
C VAL A 60 3.41 -6.09 -15.91
N MET A 61 3.20 -5.14 -14.99
CA MET A 61 1.99 -4.29 -14.95
C MET A 61 2.33 -2.81 -15.18
N LEU A 62 3.24 -2.54 -16.12
CA LEU A 62 3.45 -1.20 -16.69
C LEU A 62 2.48 -0.97 -17.86
#